data_AF-A0A453P1S9-F1
#
_entry.id   AF-A0A453P1S9-F1
#
_cell.length_a   1.000
_cell.length_b   1.000
_cell.length_c   1.000
_cell.angle_alpha   90.00
_cell.angle_beta   90.00
_cell.angle_gamma   90.00
#
_symmetry.space_group_name_H-M   'P 1'
#
loop_
_entity.id
_entity.type
_entity.pdbx_description
1 polymer ?
#
loop_
_entity_poly.entity_id
_entity_poly.type
_entity_poly.pdbx_seq_one_letter_code
_entity_poly.pdbx_strand_id
1 'polypeptide(L)'
;MHSTINKLSNGALQSVAKIISRTKCSFNKTRPLLREIVTYHLPCYLAKLDHEDVIMSELSEILINPGSYQSDSLSLVTPVSPLLLSSINQALDRLDGIPDQALVAVNRKLIGKTSMPKFWHVPRSSSRGHLIEIVRKRCKMIIARIEEGYMPKRLAKAMSMVNLYWKQKLRSMDISQLEYFPFSKETASLQNDVLNALWLLPKLQHDDLKLLRPILDPDPKFRKMQFRVSLRKYF
;
A
#
# COMPACT_ATOMS: atom_id res chain seq x y z
N MET A 1 -8.89 -21.86 -8.12
CA MET A 1 -10.01 -21.12 -8.76
C MET A 1 -11.22 -20.93 -7.82
N HIS A 2 -11.79 -22.00 -7.23
CA HIS A 2 -12.93 -21.90 -6.29
C HIS A 2 -12.74 -20.93 -5.12
N SER A 3 -11.54 -20.88 -4.52
CA SER A 3 -11.23 -19.97 -3.41
C SER A 3 -11.24 -18.49 -3.82
N THR A 4 -10.88 -18.17 -5.07
CA THR A 4 -10.85 -16.80 -5.60
C THR A 4 -12.26 -16.32 -5.95
N ILE A 5 -13.07 -17.17 -6.59
CA ILE A 5 -14.46 -16.85 -6.96
C ILE A 5 -15.31 -16.55 -5.72
N ASN A 6 -15.09 -17.30 -4.63
CA ASN A 6 -15.77 -17.08 -3.34
C ASN A 6 -15.52 -15.70 -2.73
N LYS A 7 -14.43 -15.04 -3.11
CA LYS A 7 -13.99 -13.74 -2.57
C LYS A 7 -14.45 -12.56 -3.43
N LEU A 8 -14.92 -12.81 -4.65
CA LEU A 8 -15.42 -11.75 -5.51
C LEU A 8 -16.66 -11.08 -4.92
N SER A 9 -16.74 -9.76 -5.15
CA SER A 9 -17.93 -8.95 -4.88
C SER A 9 -19.08 -9.36 -5.80
N ASN A 10 -20.32 -8.99 -5.47
CA ASN A 10 -21.46 -9.26 -6.34
C ASN A 10 -21.30 -8.60 -7.72
N GLY A 11 -20.81 -7.36 -7.76
CA GLY A 11 -20.57 -6.65 -9.01
C GLY A 11 -19.56 -7.38 -9.90
N ALA A 12 -18.45 -7.85 -9.32
CA ALA A 12 -17.45 -8.60 -10.07
C ALA A 12 -17.95 -9.98 -10.51
N LEU A 13 -18.68 -10.72 -9.67
CA LEU A 13 -19.32 -11.98 -10.06
C LEU A 13 -20.28 -11.78 -11.24
N GLN A 14 -21.03 -10.67 -11.23
CA GLN A 14 -21.93 -10.33 -12.32
C GLN A 14 -21.18 -9.97 -13.61
N SER A 15 -20.08 -9.21 -13.52
CA SER A 15 -19.24 -8.89 -14.67
C SER A 15 -18.59 -10.14 -15.27
N VAL A 16 -18.02 -11.02 -14.44
CA VAL A 16 -17.48 -12.30 -14.90
C VAL A 16 -18.57 -13.12 -15.57
N ALA A 17 -19.75 -13.26 -14.93
CA ALA A 17 -20.88 -14.00 -15.49
C ALA A 17 -21.35 -13.47 -16.86
N LYS A 18 -21.29 -12.15 -17.09
CA LYS A 18 -21.57 -11.55 -18.40
C LYS A 18 -20.55 -11.95 -19.45
N ILE A 19 -19.25 -11.93 -19.10
CA ILE A 19 -18.16 -12.31 -20.00
C ILE A 19 -18.28 -13.78 -20.42
N ILE A 20 -18.45 -14.69 -19.46
CA ILE A 20 -18.54 -16.13 -19.75
C ILE A 20 -19.83 -16.53 -20.48
N SER A 21 -20.93 -15.81 -20.27
CA SER A 21 -22.23 -16.18 -20.85
C SER A 21 -22.50 -15.53 -22.21
N ARG A 22 -21.66 -14.61 -22.71
CA ARG A 22 -21.81 -13.84 -23.97
C ARG A 22 -23.21 -13.23 -24.23
N THR A 23 -24.06 -13.15 -23.21
CA THR A 23 -25.48 -12.79 -23.34
C THR A 23 -25.75 -11.42 -22.73
N LYS A 24 -26.52 -10.59 -23.44
CA LYS A 24 -27.05 -9.29 -22.98
C LYS A 24 -28.14 -9.43 -21.89
N CYS A 25 -28.07 -10.45 -21.04
CA CYS A 25 -29.07 -10.68 -20.02
C CYS A 25 -28.72 -9.88 -18.76
N SER A 26 -29.63 -9.01 -18.33
CA SER A 26 -29.54 -8.30 -17.06
C SER A 26 -29.68 -9.28 -15.90
N PHE A 27 -28.55 -9.75 -15.36
CA PHE A 27 -28.55 -10.62 -14.20
C PHE A 27 -28.89 -9.83 -12.92
N ASN A 28 -30.17 -9.65 -12.61
CA ASN A 28 -30.61 -9.41 -11.23
C ASN A 28 -30.65 -10.75 -10.47
N LYS A 29 -29.50 -11.42 -10.39
CA LYS A 29 -29.35 -12.73 -9.76
C LYS A 29 -28.75 -12.59 -8.37
N THR A 30 -29.18 -13.45 -7.45
CA THR A 30 -28.62 -13.52 -6.10
C THR A 30 -27.17 -14.03 -6.15
N ARG A 31 -26.36 -13.64 -5.16
CA ARG A 31 -24.94 -14.00 -5.06
C ARG A 31 -24.66 -15.51 -5.20
N PRO A 32 -25.40 -16.42 -4.53
CA PRO A 32 -25.13 -17.85 -4.62
C PRO A 32 -25.27 -18.37 -6.06
N LEU A 33 -26.28 -17.87 -6.78
CA LEU A 33 -26.55 -18.25 -8.17
C LEU A 33 -25.48 -17.71 -9.12
N LEU A 34 -25.04 -16.46 -8.95
CA LEU A 34 -23.93 -15.91 -9.73
C LEU A 34 -22.64 -16.72 -9.50
N ARG A 35 -22.39 -17.12 -8.25
CA ARG A 35 -21.23 -17.92 -7.89
C ARG A 35 -21.25 -19.30 -8.55
N GLU A 36 -22.40 -19.97 -8.53
CA GLU A 36 -22.58 -21.27 -9.16
C GLU A 36 -22.32 -21.20 -10.67
N ILE A 37 -22.92 -20.22 -11.35
CA ILE A 37 -22.72 -19.97 -12.78
C ILE A 37 -21.23 -19.76 -13.10
N VAL A 38 -20.57 -18.84 -12.40
CA VAL A 38 -19.14 -18.55 -12.63
C VAL A 38 -18.29 -19.79 -12.35
N THR A 39 -18.57 -20.51 -11.28
CA THR A 39 -17.81 -21.70 -10.89
C THR A 39 -17.93 -22.81 -11.92
N TYR A 40 -19.12 -23.02 -12.47
CA TYR A 40 -19.40 -24.10 -13.42
C TYR A 40 -18.89 -23.77 -14.83
N HIS A 41 -19.11 -22.54 -15.30
CA HIS A 41 -18.84 -22.18 -16.69
C HIS A 41 -17.45 -21.59 -16.95
N LEU A 42 -16.81 -20.98 -15.94
CA LEU A 42 -15.49 -20.35 -16.13
C LEU A 42 -14.39 -21.34 -16.58
N PRO A 43 -14.27 -22.55 -16.03
CA PRO A 43 -13.25 -23.50 -16.49
C PRO A 43 -13.43 -23.89 -17.96
N CYS A 44 -14.67 -24.17 -18.38
CA CYS A 44 -14.99 -24.49 -19.77
C CYS A 44 -14.77 -23.32 -20.72
N TYR A 45 -14.96 -22.09 -20.22
CA TYR A 45 -14.68 -20.87 -20.97
C TYR A 45 -13.18 -20.65 -21.16
N LEU A 46 -12.38 -20.80 -20.09
CA LEU A 46 -10.92 -20.70 -20.14
C LEU A 46 -10.29 -21.77 -21.04
N ALA A 47 -10.85 -22.98 -21.06
CA ALA A 47 -10.37 -24.07 -21.92
C ALA A 47 -10.65 -23.84 -23.43
N LYS A 48 -11.52 -22.88 -23.78
CA LYS A 48 -11.91 -22.56 -25.16
C LYS A 48 -11.32 -21.24 -25.66
N LEU A 49 -10.52 -20.56 -24.84
CA LEU A 49 -9.90 -19.29 -25.19
C LEU A 49 -8.56 -19.56 -25.89
N ASP A 50 -8.44 -19.05 -27.12
CA ASP A 50 -7.13 -18.90 -27.77
C ASP A 50 -6.38 -17.70 -27.15
N HIS A 51 -5.05 -17.78 -27.14
CA HIS A 51 -4.17 -16.92 -26.35
C HIS A 51 -4.21 -15.41 -26.68
N GLU A 52 -4.92 -14.97 -27.73
CA GLU A 52 -4.87 -13.59 -28.23
C GLU A 52 -6.19 -12.80 -28.15
N ASP A 53 -7.19 -13.27 -27.41
CA ASP A 53 -8.48 -12.56 -27.35
C ASP A 53 -8.50 -11.38 -26.36
N VAL A 54 -8.99 -10.23 -26.82
CA VAL A 54 -9.33 -9.02 -26.04
C VAL A 54 -10.15 -9.34 -24.77
N ILE A 55 -10.90 -10.44 -24.79
CA ILE A 55 -11.76 -10.86 -23.68
C ILE A 55 -10.96 -11.48 -22.51
N MET A 56 -9.77 -12.05 -22.77
CA MET A 56 -8.82 -12.43 -21.71
C MET A 56 -8.31 -11.20 -20.97
N SER A 57 -8.16 -10.06 -21.65
CA SER A 57 -7.79 -8.79 -21.03
C SER A 57 -8.86 -8.33 -20.03
N GLU A 58 -10.14 -8.30 -20.42
CA GLU A 58 -11.24 -7.89 -19.52
C GLU A 58 -11.38 -8.81 -18.30
N LEU A 59 -11.27 -10.12 -18.50
CA LEU A 59 -11.37 -11.11 -17.43
C LEU A 59 -10.16 -11.01 -16.49
N SER A 60 -8.96 -10.79 -17.03
CA SER A 60 -7.75 -10.56 -16.25
C SER A 60 -7.86 -9.28 -15.43
N GLU A 61 -8.37 -8.18 -16.00
CA GLU A 61 -8.57 -6.90 -15.31
C GLU A 61 -9.50 -7.06 -14.11
N ILE A 62 -10.61 -7.78 -14.24
CA ILE A 62 -11.53 -8.02 -13.11
C ILE A 62 -10.82 -8.83 -12.01
N LEU A 63 -10.04 -9.86 -12.39
CA LEU A 63 -9.39 -10.75 -11.43
C LEU A 63 -8.19 -10.11 -10.73
N ILE A 64 -7.47 -9.20 -11.37
CA ILE A 64 -6.35 -8.46 -10.76
C ILE A 64 -6.81 -7.18 -10.04
N ASN A 65 -8.00 -6.65 -10.37
CA ASN A 65 -8.51 -5.44 -9.75
C ASN A 65 -8.90 -5.70 -8.28
N PRO A 66 -8.21 -5.08 -7.31
CA PRO A 66 -8.48 -5.26 -5.90
C PRO A 66 -9.90 -4.82 -5.49
N GLY A 67 -10.48 -3.87 -6.22
CA GLY A 67 -11.85 -3.40 -6.03
C GLY A 67 -12.94 -4.41 -6.45
N SER A 68 -12.59 -5.49 -7.13
CA SER A 68 -13.52 -6.53 -7.57
C SER A 68 -13.93 -7.48 -6.44
N TYR A 69 -13.27 -7.45 -5.29
CA TYR A 69 -13.45 -8.45 -4.24
C TYR A 69 -14.12 -7.84 -3.00
N GLN A 70 -14.67 -8.72 -2.14
CA GLN A 70 -15.25 -8.26 -0.88
C GLN A 70 -14.14 -7.64 -0.03
N SER A 71 -14.44 -6.50 0.60
CA SER A 71 -13.53 -5.63 1.34
C SER A 71 -12.63 -6.35 2.34
N ASP A 72 -13.11 -7.45 2.93
CA ASP A 72 -12.39 -8.20 3.96
C ASP A 72 -11.73 -9.50 3.44
N SER A 73 -11.99 -9.87 2.19
CA SER A 73 -11.73 -11.22 1.67
C SER A 73 -10.35 -11.40 1.01
N LEU A 74 -9.66 -10.30 0.72
CA LEU A 74 -8.36 -10.33 0.10
C LEU A 74 -7.24 -9.92 1.06
N SER A 75 -6.36 -10.87 1.37
CA SER A 75 -4.94 -10.52 1.43
C SER A 75 -4.46 -10.36 0.00
N LEU A 76 -4.68 -9.19 -0.60
CA LEU A 76 -3.98 -8.84 -1.84
C LEU A 76 -2.49 -8.94 -1.51
N VAL A 77 -1.79 -9.82 -2.20
CA VAL A 77 -0.35 -9.91 -2.09
C VAL A 77 0.18 -9.42 -3.42
N THR A 78 1.03 -8.40 -3.37
CA THR A 78 1.58 -7.76 -4.55
C THR A 78 2.43 -8.78 -5.31
N PRO A 79 2.08 -9.13 -6.56
CA PRO A 79 2.88 -10.07 -7.32
C PRO A 79 4.27 -9.49 -7.58
N VAL A 80 5.31 -10.32 -7.52
CA VAL A 80 6.69 -9.88 -7.74
C VAL A 80 6.96 -9.87 -9.24
N SER A 81 7.19 -8.69 -9.81
CA SER A 81 7.64 -8.52 -11.19
C SER A 81 9.06 -7.95 -11.25
N PRO A 82 9.82 -8.18 -12.34
CA PRO A 82 11.14 -7.56 -12.53
C PRO A 82 11.10 -6.03 -12.42
N LEU A 83 10.03 -5.40 -12.95
CA LEU A 83 9.80 -3.96 -12.84
C LEU A 83 9.66 -3.51 -11.39
N LEU A 84 8.89 -4.26 -10.59
CA LEU A 84 8.71 -3.98 -9.17
C LEU A 84 10.04 -4.10 -8.41
N LEU A 85 10.83 -5.16 -8.68
CA LEU A 85 12.15 -5.35 -8.07
C LEU A 85 13.13 -4.23 -8.43
N SER A 86 13.15 -3.80 -9.69
CA SER A 86 13.94 -2.67 -10.16
C SER A 86 13.55 -1.37 -9.44
N SER A 87 12.24 -1.09 -9.35
CA SER A 87 11.69 0.06 -8.63
C SER A 87 12.09 0.06 -7.15
N ILE A 88 12.07 -1.10 -6.50
CA ILE A 88 12.51 -1.23 -5.11
C ILE A 88 13.99 -0.89 -4.97
N ASN A 89 14.85 -1.44 -5.83
CA ASN A 89 16.28 -1.16 -5.80
C ASN A 89 16.55 0.34 -5.98
N GLN A 90 15.89 0.98 -6.94
CA GLN A 90 15.98 2.44 -7.13
C GLN A 90 15.53 3.22 -5.88
N ALA A 91 14.48 2.77 -5.20
CA ALA A 91 14.04 3.38 -3.95
C ALA A 91 15.04 3.15 -2.80
N LEU A 92 15.75 2.02 -2.76
CA LEU A 92 16.82 1.73 -1.79
C LEU A 92 18.08 2.58 -2.01
N ASP A 93 18.37 2.97 -3.24
CA ASP A 93 19.47 3.87 -3.56
C ASP A 93 19.18 5.32 -3.13
N ARG A 94 17.90 5.67 -2.99
CA ARG A 94 17.45 7.00 -2.59
C ARG A 94 17.13 7.15 -1.10
N LEU A 95 17.49 6.17 -0.26
CA LEU A 95 17.22 6.21 1.19
C LEU A 95 17.87 7.41 1.89
N ASP A 96 19.01 7.88 1.38
CA ASP A 96 19.71 9.07 1.87
C ASP A 96 18.87 10.35 1.72
N GLY A 97 17.87 10.35 0.84
CA GLY A 97 16.95 11.47 0.63
C GLY A 97 15.75 11.51 1.58
N ILE A 98 15.60 10.53 2.47
CA ILE A 98 14.42 10.32 3.35
C ILE A 98 14.75 10.73 4.80
N PRO A 99 13.87 11.41 5.55
CA PRO A 99 14.14 11.83 6.93
C PRO A 99 14.22 10.64 7.90
N ASP A 100 14.92 10.84 9.01
CA ASP A 100 15.16 9.81 10.04
C ASP A 100 13.87 9.15 10.53
N GLN A 101 12.80 9.92 10.71
CA GLN A 101 11.51 9.40 11.18
C GLN A 101 10.89 8.42 10.19
N ALA A 102 10.97 8.73 8.89
CA ALA A 102 10.49 7.83 7.86
C ALA A 102 11.38 6.58 7.77
N LEU A 103 12.70 6.70 7.91
CA LEU A 103 13.60 5.53 8.00
C LEU A 103 13.28 4.64 9.21
N VAL A 104 13.00 5.21 10.39
CA VAL A 104 12.57 4.48 11.58
C VAL A 104 11.24 3.76 11.32
N ALA A 105 10.29 4.43 10.66
CA ALA A 105 9.00 3.83 10.33
C ALA A 105 9.14 2.67 9.33
N VAL A 106 9.96 2.83 8.28
CA VAL A 106 10.31 1.77 7.32
C VAL A 106 10.95 0.59 8.05
N ASN A 107 11.96 0.85 8.87
CA ASN A 107 12.65 -0.17 9.64
C ASN A 107 11.71 -0.94 10.57
N ARG A 108 10.78 -0.23 11.23
CA ARG A 108 9.73 -0.83 12.06
C ARG A 108 8.82 -1.77 11.25
N LYS A 109 8.42 -1.38 10.03
CA LYS A 109 7.62 -2.25 9.13
C LYS A 109 8.40 -3.49 8.71
N LEU A 110 9.70 -3.37 8.42
CA LEU A 110 10.58 -4.50 8.09
C LEU A 110 10.70 -5.50 9.26
N ILE A 111 10.85 -5.01 10.50
CA ILE A 111 10.88 -5.87 11.69
C ILE A 111 9.51 -6.50 11.97
N GLY A 112 8.42 -5.84 11.54
CA GLY A 112 7.05 -6.27 11.81
C GLY A 112 6.53 -5.85 13.19
N LYS A 113 7.17 -4.86 13.84
CA LYS A 113 6.70 -4.31 15.12
C LYS A 113 5.52 -3.37 14.90
N THR A 114 4.42 -3.62 15.62
CA THR A 114 3.31 -2.69 15.75
C THR A 114 3.61 -1.74 16.90
N SER A 115 3.64 -0.45 16.63
CA SER A 115 3.65 0.58 17.66
C SER A 115 2.86 1.78 17.17
N MET A 116 2.18 2.47 18.07
CA MET A 116 1.60 3.77 17.71
C MET A 116 2.74 4.72 17.32
N PRO A 117 2.62 5.44 16.19
CA PRO A 117 3.52 6.54 15.90
C PRO A 117 3.39 7.57 17.02
N LYS A 118 4.53 7.93 17.61
CA LYS A 118 4.62 9.00 18.60
C LYS A 118 5.46 10.10 17.99
N PHE A 119 5.03 11.34 18.18
CA PHE A 119 5.73 12.52 17.63
C PHE A 119 7.20 12.59 18.09
N TRP A 120 7.53 12.05 19.26
CA TRP A 120 8.77 12.31 20.00
C TRP A 120 9.79 11.17 20.09
N HIS A 121 9.59 10.02 19.41
CA HIS A 121 10.48 8.87 19.57
C HIS A 121 11.35 8.58 18.34
N VAL A 122 12.49 9.29 18.26
CA VAL A 122 13.70 8.68 17.67
C VAL A 122 14.78 8.74 18.75
N PRO A 123 15.00 7.64 19.50
CA PRO A 123 16.19 7.53 20.32
C PRO A 123 17.41 7.72 19.41
N ARG A 124 18.30 8.64 19.77
CA ARG A 124 19.54 8.97 19.03
C ARG A 124 20.60 7.84 19.05
N SER A 125 20.22 6.58 19.29
CA SER A 125 21.21 5.53 19.54
C SER A 125 21.94 5.06 18.28
N SER A 126 21.36 5.24 17.09
CA SER A 126 22.01 4.89 15.82
C SER A 126 22.33 6.14 15.00
N SER A 127 23.55 6.25 14.49
CA SER A 127 23.87 7.24 13.46
C SER A 127 22.97 7.03 12.23
N ARG A 128 22.62 8.11 11.53
CA ARG A 128 21.75 8.06 10.35
C ARG A 128 22.25 7.05 9.31
N GLY A 129 23.56 7.07 9.01
CA GLY A 129 24.18 6.12 8.08
C GLY A 129 24.00 4.67 8.52
N HIS A 130 24.12 4.38 9.83
CA HIS A 130 23.87 3.04 10.36
C HIS A 130 22.41 2.59 10.19
N LEU A 131 21.45 3.50 10.38
CA LEU A 131 20.03 3.19 10.16
C LEU A 131 19.73 2.88 8.69
N ILE A 132 20.30 3.66 7.76
CA ILE A 132 20.18 3.42 6.31
C ILE A 132 20.75 2.05 5.95
N GLU A 133 21.93 1.72 6.46
CA GLU A 133 22.56 0.43 6.21
C GLU A 133 21.73 -0.74 6.74
N ILE A 134 21.17 -0.61 7.96
CA ILE A 134 20.26 -1.61 8.52
C ILE A 134 19.03 -1.81 7.61
N VAL A 135 18.39 -0.73 7.17
CA VAL A 135 17.21 -0.79 6.30
C VAL A 135 17.56 -1.46 4.98
N ARG A 136 18.64 -1.02 4.33
CA ARG A 136 19.12 -1.57 3.06
C ARG A 136 19.43 -3.07 3.17
N LYS A 137 20.20 -3.46 4.19
CA LYS A 137 20.54 -4.86 4.46
C LYS A 137 19.29 -5.72 4.68
N ARG A 138 18.32 -5.24 5.47
CA ARG A 138 17.06 -5.96 5.70
C ARG A 138 16.23 -6.12 4.44
N CYS A 139 16.10 -5.08 3.62
CA CYS A 139 15.39 -5.19 2.35
C CYS A 139 16.06 -6.21 1.43
N LYS A 140 17.39 -6.13 1.24
CA LYS A 140 18.14 -7.08 0.41
C LYS A 140 18.00 -8.53 0.89
N MET A 141 18.07 -8.77 2.20
CA MET A 141 17.85 -10.11 2.78
C MET A 141 16.44 -10.65 2.52
N ILE A 142 15.41 -9.80 2.57
CA ILE A 142 14.03 -10.24 2.27
C ILE A 142 13.87 -10.51 0.78
N ILE A 143 14.42 -9.64 -0.08
CA ILE A 143 14.36 -9.77 -1.55
C ILE A 143 15.05 -11.07 -2.01
N ALA A 144 16.22 -11.39 -1.46
CA ALA A 144 16.97 -12.60 -1.79
C ALA A 144 16.24 -13.91 -1.44
N ARG A 145 15.20 -13.85 -0.58
CA ARG A 145 14.39 -15.01 -0.17
C ARG A 145 13.06 -15.09 -0.91
N ILE A 146 12.84 -14.22 -1.91
CA ILE A 146 11.63 -14.28 -2.73
C ILE A 146 11.87 -15.39 -3.76
N GLU A 147 11.42 -16.60 -3.43
CA GLU A 147 11.56 -17.77 -4.30
C GLU A 147 10.49 -17.76 -5.40
N GLU A 148 9.25 -17.32 -5.14
CA GLU A 148 8.24 -17.15 -6.21
C GLU A 148 6.98 -16.34 -5.80
N GLY A 149 6.40 -15.68 -6.80
CA GLY A 149 5.01 -15.19 -6.84
C GLY A 149 4.73 -13.87 -6.15
N TYR A 150 5.09 -13.71 -4.87
CA TYR A 150 4.45 -12.68 -4.03
C TYR A 150 5.37 -11.93 -3.08
N MET A 151 5.14 -10.63 -2.97
CA MET A 151 5.93 -9.74 -2.14
C MET A 151 5.64 -9.96 -0.65
N PRO A 152 6.65 -10.20 0.19
CA PRO A 152 6.44 -10.32 1.62
C PRO A 152 5.78 -9.07 2.21
N LYS A 153 4.69 -9.26 2.97
CA LYS A 153 3.87 -8.18 3.57
C LYS A 153 4.67 -7.11 4.30
N ARG A 154 5.74 -7.51 5.01
CA ARG A 154 6.61 -6.57 5.74
C ARG A 154 7.40 -5.66 4.79
N LEU A 155 7.92 -6.21 3.70
CA LEU A 155 8.65 -5.45 2.68
C LEU A 155 7.68 -4.55 1.90
N ALA A 156 6.53 -5.08 1.46
CA ALA A 156 5.47 -4.32 0.82
C ALA A 156 5.04 -3.09 1.63
N LYS A 157 4.76 -3.27 2.92
CA LYS A 157 4.41 -2.17 3.85
C LYS A 157 5.56 -1.19 4.05
N ALA A 158 6.80 -1.67 4.08
CA ALA A 158 7.97 -0.82 4.23
C ALA A 158 8.19 0.05 2.99
N MET A 159 8.10 -0.53 1.79
CA MET A 159 8.22 0.21 0.53
C MET A 159 7.06 1.18 0.31
N SER A 160 5.87 0.85 0.79
CA SER A 160 4.74 1.80 0.80
C SER A 160 5.01 3.04 1.63
N MET A 161 5.72 2.92 2.76
CA MET A 161 6.13 4.08 3.56
C MET A 161 7.15 4.96 2.82
N VAL A 162 8.07 4.34 2.07
CA VAL A 162 9.02 5.05 1.22
C VAL A 162 8.29 5.81 0.12
N ASN A 163 7.35 5.15 -0.56
CA ASN A 163 6.54 5.79 -1.60
C ASN A 163 5.72 6.96 -1.05
N LEU A 164 5.08 6.76 0.11
CA LEU A 164 4.29 7.80 0.77
C LEU A 164 5.13 9.05 1.09
N TYR A 165 6.36 8.87 1.55
CA TYR A 165 7.28 9.99 1.77
C TYR A 165 7.58 10.75 0.46
N TRP A 166 7.86 10.02 -0.63
CA TRP A 166 8.14 10.67 -1.91
C TRP A 166 6.92 11.40 -2.47
N LYS A 167 5.71 10.82 -2.34
CA LYS A 167 4.43 11.49 -2.68
C LYS A 167 4.31 12.80 -1.95
N GLN A 168 4.51 12.77 -0.62
CA GLN A 168 4.49 13.96 0.21
C GLN A 168 5.52 15.01 -0.25
N LYS A 169 6.78 14.59 -0.49
CA LYS A 169 7.90 15.48 -0.82
C LYS A 169 7.74 16.15 -2.18
N LEU A 170 7.36 15.41 -3.21
CA LEU A 170 7.22 15.94 -4.58
C LEU A 170 5.83 16.57 -4.84
N ARG A 171 4.91 16.50 -3.86
CA ARG A 171 3.53 16.98 -3.99
C ARG A 171 2.81 16.40 -5.20
N SER A 172 3.05 15.13 -5.49
CA SER A 172 2.48 14.43 -6.64
C SER A 172 1.96 13.06 -6.24
N MET A 173 0.73 12.77 -6.64
CA MET A 173 0.12 11.45 -6.49
C MET A 173 0.59 10.46 -7.57
N ASP A 174 1.16 10.98 -8.67
CA ASP A 174 1.57 10.23 -9.86
C ASP A 174 2.95 9.57 -9.73
N ILE A 175 3.61 9.69 -8.58
CA ILE A 175 4.88 8.99 -8.34
C ILE A 175 4.60 7.49 -8.31
N SER A 176 4.96 6.83 -9.41
CA SER A 176 4.87 5.40 -9.70
C SER A 176 3.68 4.71 -9.03
N GLN A 177 2.63 4.49 -9.83
CA GLN A 177 1.39 3.78 -9.52
C GLN A 177 1.56 2.34 -8.97
N LEU A 178 2.79 1.88 -8.69
CA LEU A 178 2.99 0.62 -7.97
C LEU A 178 2.64 0.80 -6.49
N GLU A 179 1.41 0.40 -6.16
CA GLU A 179 1.04 0.09 -4.80
C GLU A 179 1.83 -1.13 -4.32
N TYR A 180 2.97 -0.87 -3.66
CA TYR A 180 3.77 -1.92 -3.03
C TYR A 180 2.95 -2.75 -2.05
N PHE A 181 2.00 -2.11 -1.35
CA PHE A 181 1.06 -2.76 -0.45
C PHE A 181 -0.37 -2.35 -0.83
N PRO A 182 -1.26 -3.33 -1.04
CA PRO A 182 -2.65 -3.08 -1.42
C PRO A 182 -3.46 -2.72 -0.17
N PHE A 183 -3.56 -1.42 0.10
CA PHE A 183 -4.42 -0.90 1.16
C PHE A 183 -5.90 -1.01 0.78
N SER A 184 -6.79 -1.03 1.76
CA SER A 184 -8.22 -0.91 1.48
C SER A 184 -8.51 0.43 0.81
N LYS A 185 -9.59 0.53 0.02
CA LYS A 185 -9.99 1.77 -0.65
C LYS A 185 -10.17 2.92 0.36
N GLU A 186 -10.75 2.61 1.52
CA GLU A 186 -10.97 3.57 2.60
C GLU A 186 -9.63 4.07 3.16
N THR A 187 -8.67 3.17 3.35
CA THR A 187 -7.34 3.52 3.84
C THR A 187 -6.57 4.36 2.82
N ALA A 188 -6.64 4.00 1.54
CA ALA A 188 -5.98 4.75 0.46
C ALA A 188 -6.60 6.14 0.30
N SER A 189 -7.93 6.25 0.37
CA SER A 189 -8.63 7.54 0.35
C SER A 189 -8.19 8.42 1.51
N LEU A 190 -8.20 7.89 2.74
CA LEU A 190 -7.78 8.65 3.92
C LEU A 190 -6.32 9.10 3.83
N GLN A 191 -5.42 8.27 3.29
CA GLN A 191 -4.03 8.66 3.05
C GLN A 191 -3.94 9.84 2.07
N ASN A 192 -4.72 9.81 0.99
CA ASN A 192 -4.75 10.89 0.01
C ASN A 192 -5.33 12.17 0.59
N ASP A 193 -6.41 12.09 1.37
CA ASP A 193 -7.02 13.25 2.04
C ASP A 193 -6.04 13.91 3.01
N VAL A 194 -5.29 13.12 3.77
CA VAL A 194 -4.24 13.63 4.67
C VAL A 194 -3.12 14.30 3.86
N LEU A 195 -2.66 13.71 2.77
CA LEU A 195 -1.62 14.32 1.92
C LEU A 195 -2.09 15.64 1.30
N ASN A 196 -3.30 15.66 0.76
CA ASN A 196 -3.91 16.87 0.19
C ASN A 196 -4.03 17.97 1.25
N ALA A 197 -4.52 17.63 2.45
CA ALA A 197 -4.56 18.58 3.57
C ALA A 197 -3.16 19.12 3.90
N LEU A 198 -2.14 18.25 3.97
CA LEU A 198 -0.76 18.66 4.22
C LEU A 198 -0.20 19.59 3.13
N TRP A 199 -0.60 19.42 1.86
CA TRP A 199 -0.17 20.29 0.77
C TRP A 199 -0.87 21.64 0.75
N LEU A 200 -2.11 21.69 1.23
CA LEU A 200 -2.90 22.92 1.38
C LEU A 200 -2.51 23.74 2.61
N LEU A 201 -1.78 23.15 3.57
CA LEU A 201 -1.32 23.89 4.74
C LEU A 201 -0.44 25.08 4.31
N PRO A 202 -0.73 26.30 4.80
CA PRO A 202 0.17 27.42 4.60
C PRO A 202 1.50 27.13 5.29
N LYS A 203 2.55 27.90 4.94
CA LYS A 203 3.80 27.84 5.69
C LYS A 203 3.52 28.25 7.14
N LEU A 204 3.52 27.27 8.03
CA LEU A 204 3.30 27.48 9.45
C LEU A 204 4.48 28.22 10.04
N GLN A 205 4.22 29.31 10.76
CA GLN A 205 5.24 29.98 11.54
C GLN A 205 5.51 29.23 12.84
N HIS A 206 6.65 29.53 13.46
CA HIS A 206 7.02 28.89 14.72
C HIS A 206 5.97 29.08 15.82
N ASP A 207 5.26 30.22 15.81
CA ASP A 207 4.22 30.52 16.79
C ASP A 207 2.95 29.71 16.57
N ASP A 208 2.56 29.44 15.32
CA ASP A 208 1.42 28.57 14.99
C ASP A 208 1.67 27.14 15.48
N LEU A 209 2.91 26.66 15.38
CA LEU A 209 3.30 25.33 15.85
C LEU A 209 3.22 25.19 17.38
N LYS A 210 3.32 26.28 18.14
CA LYS A 210 3.11 26.25 19.60
C LYS A 210 1.66 25.96 19.95
N LEU A 211 0.71 26.40 19.11
CA LEU A 211 -0.72 26.15 19.31
C LEU A 211 -1.09 24.68 19.09
N LEU A 212 -0.33 23.95 18.27
CA LEU A 212 -0.52 22.51 18.06
C LEU A 212 -0.04 21.65 19.24
N ARG A 213 0.67 22.25 20.21
CA ARG A 213 1.26 21.51 21.33
C ARG A 213 0.26 20.69 22.14
N PRO A 214 -0.91 21.21 22.58
CA PRO A 214 -1.85 20.44 23.38
C PRO A 214 -2.42 19.23 22.64
N ILE A 215 -2.47 19.30 21.30
CA ILE A 215 -2.99 18.26 20.42
C ILE A 215 -1.93 17.17 20.19
N LEU A 216 -0.67 17.58 20.01
CA LEU A 216 0.45 16.69 19.72
C LEU A 216 1.13 16.11 20.98
N ASP A 217 0.82 16.65 22.15
CA ASP A 217 1.49 16.36 23.43
C ASP A 217 0.48 16.40 24.61
N PRO A 218 -0.38 15.38 24.74
CA PRO A 218 -1.42 15.34 25.77
C PRO A 218 -0.89 15.01 27.19
N ASP A 219 0.38 14.62 27.35
CA ASP A 219 0.92 14.22 28.65
C ASP A 219 1.69 15.38 29.32
N PRO A 220 1.25 15.85 30.51
CA PRO A 220 1.83 16.99 31.20
C PRO A 220 3.25 16.76 31.75
N LYS A 221 3.76 15.51 31.76
CA LYS A 221 5.11 15.18 32.28
C LYS A 221 6.24 15.50 31.28
N PHE A 222 5.93 15.96 30.08
CA PHE A 222 6.89 16.13 28.99
C PHE A 222 7.57 17.53 28.95
N ARG A 223 8.89 17.54 28.72
CA ARG A 223 9.71 18.76 28.76
C ARG A 223 9.54 19.59 27.48
N LYS A 224 9.11 20.85 27.62
CA LYS A 224 9.03 21.89 26.55
C LYS A 224 10.23 21.92 25.60
N MET A 225 11.43 21.62 26.10
CA MET A 225 12.68 21.60 25.34
C MET A 225 12.71 20.49 24.29
N GLN A 226 12.22 19.29 24.62
CA GLN A 226 12.16 18.15 23.69
C GLN A 226 11.15 18.40 22.56
N PHE A 227 10.04 19.09 22.89
CA PHE A 227 9.03 19.53 21.93
C PHE A 227 9.66 20.43 20.85
N ARG A 228 10.36 21.47 21.29
CA ARG A 228 11.03 22.43 20.38
C ARG A 228 12.11 21.77 19.53
N VAL A 229 12.90 20.86 20.12
CA VAL A 229 14.00 20.19 19.42
C VAL A 229 13.50 19.29 18.28
N SER A 230 12.38 18.58 18.45
CA SER A 230 11.90 17.76 17.33
C SER A 230 11.11 18.55 16.31
N LEU A 231 10.45 19.65 16.67
CA LEU A 231 9.87 20.57 15.67
C LEU A 231 10.90 21.11 14.68
N ARG A 232 12.10 21.47 15.15
CA ARG A 232 13.22 21.89 14.30
C ARG A 232 13.73 20.81 13.33
N LYS A 233 13.27 19.56 13.46
CA LYS A 233 13.62 18.48 12.52
C LYS A 233 12.60 18.37 11.37
N TYR A 234 11.51 19.13 11.42
CA TYR A 234 10.44 19.09 10.43
C TYR A 234 10.36 20.36 9.56
N PHE A 235 11.09 21.41 9.91
CA PHE A 235 11.17 22.71 9.24
C PHE A 235 12.61 23.22 9.29
#